data_AF-A0A0P9CDW5-F1
#
_entry.id   AF-A0A0P9CDW5-F1
#
_cell.length_a   1.000
_cell.length_b   1.000
_cell.length_c   1.000
_cell.angle_alpha   90.00
_cell.angle_beta   90.00
_cell.angle_gamma   90.00
#
_symmetry.space_group_name_H-M   'P 1'
#
loop_
_entity.id
_entity.type
_entity.pdbx_description
1 polymer ?
#
loop_
_entity_poly.entity_id
_entity_poly.type
_entity_poly.pdbx_seq_one_letter_code
_entity_poly.pdbx_strand_id
1 'polypeptide(L)'
;MLKRLEGADAEQFQRFIGDDNTIVIVDGTPYLVARLPFMNEVGLEIEVDAELKASIARAKQDIKAGRVYSTEEALEMLERGEAEP
;
A
#
# COMPACT_ATOMS: atom_id res chain seq x y z
N MET A 1 -10.16 -10.68 25.19
CA MET A 1 -11.57 -10.25 25.30
C MET A 1 -11.70 -8.94 24.55
N LEU A 2 -12.52 -8.87 23.50
CA LEU A 2 -12.91 -7.58 22.91
C LEU A 2 -13.89 -6.90 23.86
N LYS A 3 -13.53 -5.73 24.39
CA LYS A 3 -14.47 -4.86 25.08
C LYS A 3 -15.28 -4.10 24.02
N ARG A 4 -16.61 -4.08 24.15
CA ARG A 4 -17.46 -3.22 23.33
C ARG A 4 -17.31 -1.78 23.82
N LEU A 5 -17.05 -0.86 22.90
CA LEU A 5 -17.15 0.57 23.14
C LEU A 5 -18.60 0.99 22.94
N GLU A 6 -19.15 1.75 23.88
CA GLU A 6 -20.53 2.22 23.86
C GLU A 6 -20.58 3.73 24.23
N GLY A 7 -21.66 4.42 23.87
CA GLY A 7 -21.86 5.82 24.22
C GLY A 7 -20.95 6.80 23.47
N ALA A 8 -20.66 7.95 24.08
CA ALA A 8 -19.91 9.04 23.46
C ALA A 8 -18.51 8.64 22.98
N ASP A 9 -17.86 7.69 23.66
CA ASP A 9 -16.55 7.17 23.29
C ASP A 9 -16.61 6.40 21.95
N ALA A 10 -17.72 5.70 21.68
CA ALA A 10 -17.93 5.00 20.42
C ALA A 10 -18.16 5.98 19.26
N GLU A 11 -18.90 7.08 19.49
CA GLU A 11 -19.11 8.13 18.49
C GLU A 11 -17.80 8.85 18.15
N GLN A 12 -16.94 9.10 19.16
CA GLN A 12 -15.63 9.72 18.95
C GLN A 12 -14.70 8.79 18.17
N PHE A 13 -14.70 7.49 18.49
CA PHE A 13 -13.91 6.50 17.76
C PHE A 13 -14.39 6.31 16.32
N GLN A 14 -15.70 6.42 16.05
CA GLN A 14 -16.22 6.39 14.68
C GLN A 14 -15.69 7.55 13.83
N ARG A 15 -15.49 8.73 14.41
CA ARG A 15 -14.89 9.86 13.69
C ARG A 15 -13.45 9.58 13.27
N PHE A 16 -12.68 8.86 14.11
CA PHE A 16 -11.31 8.44 13.78
C PHE A 16 -11.23 7.43 12.64
N ILE A 17 -12.32 6.70 12.34
CA ILE A 17 -12.37 5.76 11.21
C ILE A 17 -12.47 6.50 9.87
N GLY A 18 -13.02 7.72 9.87
CA GLY A 18 -13.22 8.56 8.69
C GLY A 18 -11.99 9.39 8.30
N ASP A 19 -11.17 9.80 9.26
CA ASP A 19 -9.99 10.64 9.02
C ASP A 19 -8.72 9.80 8.82
N ASP A 20 -7.87 10.17 7.85
CA ASP A 20 -6.64 9.41 7.54
C ASP A 20 -5.65 9.38 8.72
N ASN A 21 -5.56 10.49 9.48
CA ASN A 21 -4.69 10.65 10.65
C ASN A 21 -5.37 11.52 11.72
N THR A 22 -5.33 11.09 12.98
CA THR A 22 -5.84 11.86 14.14
C THR A 22 -4.82 11.89 15.27
N ILE A 23 -4.71 13.01 15.98
CA ILE A 23 -3.91 13.10 17.23
C ILE A 23 -4.86 12.98 18.43
N VAL A 24 -4.57 12.04 19.33
CA VAL A 24 -5.28 11.86 20.60
C VAL A 24 -4.35 12.16 21.77
N ILE A 25 -4.88 12.74 22.84
CA ILE A 25 -4.10 13.06 24.05
C ILE A 25 -4.51 12.07 25.15
N VAL A 26 -3.57 11.28 25.65
CA VAL A 26 -3.76 10.35 26.76
C VAL A 26 -2.82 10.77 27.88
N ASP A 27 -3.37 11.09 29.05
CA ASP A 27 -2.61 11.55 30.22
C ASP A 27 -1.64 12.72 29.91
N GLY A 28 -2.08 13.67 29.08
CA GLY A 28 -1.28 14.82 28.65
C GLY A 28 -0.22 14.52 27.59
N THR A 29 -0.07 13.25 27.20
CA THR A 29 0.87 12.80 26.16
C THR A 29 0.15 12.70 24.81
N PRO A 30 0.64 13.34 23.74
CA PRO A 30 0.04 13.24 22.42
C PRO A 30 0.44 11.93 21.73
N TYR A 31 -0.52 11.26 21.10
CA TYR A 31 -0.35 10.05 20.30
C TYR A 31 -0.95 10.25 18.91
N LEU A 32 -0.25 9.80 17.88
CA LEU A 32 -0.76 9.76 16.52
C LEU A 32 -1.49 8.43 16.29
N VAL A 33 -2.78 8.52 15.99
CA VAL A 33 -3.59 7.42 15.48
C VAL A 33 -3.67 7.60 13.97
N ALA A 34 -2.84 6.84 13.26
CA ALA A 34 -2.87 6.78 11.80
C ALA A 34 -3.68 5.57 11.37
N ARG A 35 -4.59 5.75 10.42
CA ARG A 35 -5.19 4.62 9.73
C ARG A 35 -4.10 4.01 8.86
N LEU A 36 -3.62 2.83 9.26
CA LEU A 36 -2.81 2.05 8.33
C LEU A 36 -3.71 1.75 7.10
N PRO A 37 -3.25 2.01 5.87
CA PRO A 37 -3.96 1.51 4.71
C PRO A 37 -4.23 0.03 4.94
N PHE A 38 -5.44 -0.42 4.63
CA PHE A 38 -5.75 -1.84 4.75
C PHE A 38 -4.83 -2.58 3.78
N MET A 39 -3.72 -3.08 4.32
CA MET A 39 -2.79 -3.93 3.63
C MET A 39 -3.19 -5.33 4.03
N ASN A 40 -3.65 -6.10 3.04
CA ASN A 40 -3.67 -7.55 3.18
C ASN A 40 -2.23 -8.06 3.37
N GLU A 41 -2.06 -9.33 3.68
CA GLU A 41 -0.74 -9.96 3.88
C GLU A 41 0.22 -9.65 2.73
N VAL A 42 -0.27 -9.67 1.49
CA VAL A 42 0.48 -9.31 0.28
C VAL A 42 0.96 -7.84 0.28
N GLY A 43 0.12 -6.90 0.71
CA GLY A 43 0.49 -5.49 0.83
C GLY A 43 1.57 -5.24 1.88
N LEU A 44 1.54 -6.00 2.98
CA LEU A 44 2.57 -5.94 4.02
C LEU A 44 3.90 -6.48 3.51
N GLU A 45 3.89 -7.59 2.77
CA GLU A 45 5.10 -8.16 2.15
C GLU A 45 5.76 -7.19 1.16
N ILE A 46 4.95 -6.50 0.33
CA ILE A 46 5.46 -5.49 -0.61
C ILE A 46 6.09 -4.30 0.11
N GLU A 47 5.55 -3.88 1.26
CA GLU A 47 6.09 -2.73 2.00
C GLU A 47 7.43 -3.03 2.70
N VAL A 48 7.66 -4.27 3.13
CA VAL A 48 8.90 -4.65 3.82
C VAL A 48 10.05 -5.00 2.86
N ASP A 49 9.74 -5.32 1.60
CA ASP A 49 10.72 -5.63 0.56
C ASP A 49 10.92 -4.42 -0.39
N ALA A 50 12.05 -3.72 -0.19
CA ALA A 50 12.39 -2.54 -0.97
C ALA A 50 12.66 -2.85 -2.46
N GLU A 51 13.18 -4.04 -2.78
CA GLU A 51 13.47 -4.44 -4.15
C GLU A 51 12.18 -4.75 -4.90
N LEU A 52 11.28 -5.50 -4.27
CA LEU A 52 9.94 -5.78 -4.79
C LEU A 52 9.16 -4.48 -5.01
N LYS A 53 9.21 -3.55 -4.05
CA LYS A 53 8.57 -2.23 -4.17
C LYS A 53 9.10 -1.43 -5.36
N ALA A 54 10.42 -1.43 -5.57
CA ALA A 54 11.05 -0.76 -6.70
C ALA A 54 10.66 -1.41 -8.05
N SER A 55 10.65 -2.74 -8.11
CA SER A 55 10.23 -3.51 -9.29
C SER A 55 8.77 -3.20 -9.68
N ILE A 56 7.85 -3.22 -8.71
CA ILE A 56 6.44 -2.87 -8.92
C ILE A 56 6.30 -1.41 -9.38
N ALA A 57 7.07 -0.48 -8.82
CA ALA A 57 7.05 0.92 -9.23
C ALA A 57 7.50 1.11 -10.69
N ARG A 58 8.57 0.42 -11.10
CA ARG A 58 9.04 0.41 -12.50
C ARG A 58 7.99 -0.17 -13.43
N ALA A 59 7.42 -1.33 -13.10
CA ALA A 59 6.37 -1.97 -13.89
C ALA A 59 5.14 -1.05 -14.08
N LYS A 60 4.70 -0.35 -13.03
CA LYS A 60 3.60 0.64 -13.13
C LYS A 60 3.95 1.79 -14.09
N GLN A 61 5.20 2.26 -14.08
CA GLN A 61 5.66 3.29 -14.99
C GLN A 61 5.69 2.81 -16.44
N ASP A 62 6.15 1.57 -16.67
CA ASP A 62 6.19 0.94 -17.99
C ASP A 62 4.79 0.79 -18.58
N ILE A 63 3.83 0.31 -17.79
CA ILE A 63 2.40 0.25 -18.18
C ILE A 63 1.88 1.63 -18.56
N LYS A 64 2.13 2.65 -17.72
CA LYS A 64 1.66 4.02 -17.99
C LYS A 64 2.28 4.61 -19.27
N ALA A 65 3.52 4.24 -19.56
CA ALA A 65 4.23 4.69 -20.75
C ALA A 65 3.92 3.86 -22.01
N GLY A 66 3.08 2.82 -21.91
CA GLY A 66 2.80 1.90 -23.01
C GLY A 66 3.95 0.96 -23.37
N ARG A 67 4.96 0.83 -22.49
CA ARG A 67 6.05 -0.15 -22.63
C ARG A 67 5.57 -1.51 -22.12
N VAL A 68 4.62 -2.08 -22.83
CA VAL A 68 4.06 -3.41 -22.60
C VAL A 68 4.18 -4.18 -23.89
N TYR A 69 4.44 -5.48 -23.77
CA TYR A 69 4.67 -6.34 -24.91
C TYR A 69 3.67 -7.49 -24.87
N SER A 70 3.13 -7.86 -26.03
CA SER A 70 2.45 -9.13 -26.19
C SER A 70 3.46 -10.29 -26.07
N THR A 71 2.94 -11.50 -25.94
CA THR A 71 3.77 -12.71 -25.94
C THR A 71 4.61 -12.80 -27.21
N GLU A 72 4.02 -12.53 -28.37
CA GLU A 72 4.70 -12.57 -29.66
C GLU A 72 5.81 -11.52 -29.75
N GLU A 73 5.52 -10.28 -29.34
CA GLU A 73 6.50 -9.19 -29.33
C GLU A 73 7.67 -9.51 -28.40
N ALA A 74 7.41 -10.08 -27.23
CA ALA A 74 8.45 -10.49 -26.29
C ALA A 74 9.35 -11.60 -26.86
N LEU A 75 8.77 -12.57 -27.59
CA LEU A 75 9.54 -13.63 -28.25
C LEU A 75 10.44 -13.05 -29.35
N GLU A 76 9.92 -12.13 -30.17
CA GLU A 76 10.73 -11.47 -31.20
C GLU A 76 11.89 -10.66 -30.60
N MET A 77 11.67 -9.96 -29.50
CA MET A 77 12.71 -9.21 -28.80
C MET A 77 13.81 -10.14 -28.25
N LEU A 78 13.43 -11.30 -27.72
CA LEU A 78 14.38 -12.31 -27.26
C LEU A 78 15.23 -12.87 -28.41
N GLU A 79 14.61 -13.17 -29.55
CA GLU A 79 15.30 -13.66 -30.75
C GLU A 79 16.27 -12.61 -31.32
N ARG A 80 15.93 -11.32 -31.22
CA ARG A 80 16.80 -10.20 -31.64
C ARG A 80 17.87 -9.84 -30.60
N GLY A 81 17.83 -10.41 -29.40
CA GLY A 81 18.74 -10.07 -28.30
C GLY A 81 18.49 -8.69 -27.69
N GLU A 82 17.28 -8.14 -27.87
CA GLU A 82 16.86 -6.81 -27.41
C GLU A 82 16.18 -6.83 -26.03
N ALA A 83 15.92 -8.02 -25.48
CA ALA A 83 15.40 -8.16 -24.13
C ALA A 83 16.51 -7.91 -23.10
N GLU A 84 16.39 -6.84 -22.30
CA GLU A 84 17.21 -6.66 -21.10
C GLU A 84 16.80 -7.67 -20.00
N PRO A 85 17.76 -8.16 -19.18
CA PRO A 85 17.47 -8.96 -17.98
C PRO A 85 16.76 -8.17 -16.87
#